data_AF-A0A2D5QEE2-F1
#
_entry.id   AF-A0A2D5QEE2-F1
#
_cell.length_a   1.000
_cell.length_b   1.000
_cell.length_c   1.000
_cell.angle_alpha   90.00
_cell.angle_beta   90.00
_cell.angle_gamma   90.00
#
_symmetry.space_group_name_H-M   'P 1'
#
loop_
_entity.id
_entity.type
_entity.pdbx_description
1 polymer ?
#
loop_
_entity_poly.entity_id
_entity_poly.type
_entity_poly.pdbx_seq_one_letter_code
_entity_poly.pdbx_strand_id
1 'polypeptide(L)'
;MTKKNVNQQTRRAKIKDQPFTNLLWDKGTPAGREDKEKMRARIRKINRVAAKKIFIPFSTNMEQRKAAIELRKNGRRIVSGLPGQVPDYEDLECQLHLVEVNGQYIVEPVPSE
;
A
#
# COMPACT_ATOMS: atom_id res chain seq x y z
N MET A 1 -41.43 47.66 23.44
CA MET A 1 -41.04 46.45 22.69
C MET A 1 -39.63 46.04 23.08
N THR A 2 -39.50 45.10 24.02
CA THR A 2 -38.20 44.64 24.54
C THR A 2 -37.69 43.47 23.69
N LYS A 3 -36.58 43.68 22.96
CA LYS A 3 -35.90 42.62 22.20
C LYS A 3 -35.22 41.67 23.20
N LYS A 4 -35.71 40.43 23.30
CA LYS A 4 -35.03 39.36 24.05
C LYS A 4 -33.83 38.88 23.23
N ASN A 5 -32.62 39.10 23.74
CA ASN A 5 -31.40 38.47 23.25
C ASN A 5 -31.50 36.96 23.41
N VAL A 6 -31.74 36.24 22.31
CA VAL A 6 -31.65 34.77 22.30
C VAL A 6 -30.19 34.42 22.01
N ASN A 7 -29.49 34.04 23.08
CA ASN A 7 -28.12 33.53 23.01
C ASN A 7 -28.09 32.25 22.16
N GLN A 8 -27.46 32.32 20.98
CA GLN A 8 -27.33 31.20 20.03
C GLN A 8 -26.35 30.10 20.51
N GLN A 9 -25.79 30.19 21.72
CA GLN A 9 -24.92 29.17 22.30
C GLN A 9 -25.68 28.01 22.95
N THR A 10 -26.76 27.53 22.33
CA THR A 10 -27.35 26.25 22.72
C THR A 10 -27.54 25.39 21.48
N ARG A 11 -27.14 24.12 21.60
CA ARG A 11 -27.24 23.01 20.63
C ARG A 11 -26.02 22.69 19.75
N ARG A 12 -24.82 22.86 20.27
CA ARG A 12 -23.72 21.94 19.91
C ARG A 12 -23.42 21.11 21.14
N ALA A 13 -24.00 19.91 21.21
CA ALA A 13 -23.58 18.90 22.19
C ALA A 13 -22.06 18.79 22.06
N LYS A 14 -21.33 19.10 23.15
CA LYS A 14 -19.88 18.97 23.12
C LYS A 14 -19.58 17.49 22.94
N ILE A 15 -18.53 17.14 22.23
CA ILE A 15 -18.14 15.73 22.00
C ILE A 15 -18.03 14.96 23.34
N LYS A 16 -17.70 15.67 24.44
CA LYS A 16 -17.64 15.16 25.82
C LYS A 16 -18.99 14.77 26.42
N ASP A 17 -20.10 15.27 25.88
CA ASP A 17 -21.47 14.98 26.32
C ASP A 17 -22.08 13.81 25.53
N GLN A 18 -21.36 13.24 24.55
CA GLN A 18 -21.81 12.02 23.90
C GLN A 18 -21.58 10.83 24.83
N PRO A 19 -22.58 9.97 25.07
CA PRO A 19 -22.36 8.74 25.81
C PRO A 19 -21.29 7.94 25.05
N PHE A 20 -20.24 7.49 25.76
CA PHE A 20 -19.12 6.69 25.26
C PHE A 20 -19.52 5.34 24.62
N THR A 21 -20.81 5.11 24.36
CA THR A 21 -21.38 3.98 23.64
C THR A 21 -20.82 3.81 22.22
N ASN A 22 -20.31 4.87 21.57
CA ASN A 22 -19.68 4.77 20.25
C ASN A 22 -18.21 4.30 20.28
N LEU A 23 -17.60 4.15 21.47
CA LEU A 23 -16.19 3.76 21.61
C LEU A 23 -16.00 2.27 21.93
N LEU A 24 -17.10 1.54 22.13
CA LEU A 24 -17.08 0.09 22.13
C LEU A 24 -17.29 -0.32 20.68
N TRP A 25 -16.20 -0.41 19.89
CA TRP A 25 -16.30 -1.13 18.62
C TRP A 25 -16.93 -2.47 18.93
N ASP A 26 -18.08 -2.73 18.34
CA ASP A 26 -18.83 -3.96 18.57
C ASP A 26 -18.00 -5.16 18.12
N LYS A 27 -17.15 -5.67 19.01
CA LYS A 27 -16.35 -6.86 18.77
C LYS A 27 -17.32 -8.03 18.71
N GLY A 28 -17.73 -8.39 17.49
CA GLY A 28 -18.52 -9.60 17.24
C GLY A 28 -19.90 -9.37 16.64
N THR A 29 -20.38 -8.13 16.48
CA THR A 29 -21.60 -7.84 15.69
C THR A 29 -21.38 -8.11 14.20
N PRO A 30 -22.45 -8.33 13.41
CA PRO A 30 -22.34 -8.56 11.97
C PRO A 30 -21.57 -7.44 11.26
N ALA A 31 -21.90 -6.17 11.58
CA ALA A 31 -21.20 -5.00 11.03
C ALA A 31 -19.70 -4.98 11.38
N GLY A 32 -19.32 -5.33 12.63
CA GLY A 32 -17.92 -5.43 13.04
C GLY A 32 -17.18 -6.64 12.45
N ARG A 33 -17.87 -7.70 12.02
CA ARG A 33 -17.28 -8.83 11.29
C ARG A 33 -17.01 -8.49 9.84
N GLU A 34 -17.97 -7.87 9.16
CA GLU A 34 -17.82 -7.41 7.77
C GLU A 34 -16.67 -6.39 7.63
N ASP A 35 -16.55 -5.44 8.56
CA ASP A 35 -15.46 -4.46 8.53
C ASP A 35 -14.09 -5.13 8.71
N LYS A 36 -13.98 -6.11 9.61
CA LYS A 36 -12.76 -6.94 9.77
C LYS A 36 -12.44 -7.76 8.54
N GLU A 37 -13.44 -8.32 7.87
CA GLU A 37 -13.24 -9.07 6.63
C GLU A 37 -12.77 -8.16 5.50
N LYS A 38 -13.37 -6.97 5.35
CA LYS A 38 -12.91 -5.94 4.39
C LYS A 38 -11.47 -5.53 4.68
N MET A 39 -11.13 -5.30 5.95
CA MET A 39 -9.75 -5.00 6.37
C MET A 39 -8.79 -6.15 6.04
N ARG A 40 -9.14 -7.39 6.37
CA ARG A 40 -8.32 -8.58 6.04
C ARG A 40 -8.15 -8.76 4.54
N ALA A 41 -9.20 -8.56 3.76
CA ALA A 41 -9.15 -8.62 2.31
C ALA A 41 -8.19 -7.56 1.75
N ARG A 42 -8.24 -6.34 2.27
CA ARG A 42 -7.29 -5.27 1.93
C ARG A 42 -5.85 -5.66 2.24
N ILE A 43 -5.59 -6.19 3.44
CA ILE A 43 -4.24 -6.66 3.84
C ILE A 43 -3.77 -7.79 2.92
N ARG A 44 -4.63 -8.78 2.63
CA ARG A 44 -4.31 -9.88 1.69
C ARG A 44 -3.95 -9.36 0.30
N LYS A 45 -4.69 -8.37 -0.21
CA LYS A 45 -4.40 -7.74 -1.51
C LYS A 45 -3.02 -7.07 -1.50
N ILE A 46 -2.70 -6.32 -0.45
CA ILE A 46 -1.38 -5.68 -0.29
C ILE A 46 -0.27 -6.74 -0.22
N ASN A 47 -0.44 -7.78 0.59
CA ASN A 47 0.53 -8.86 0.73
C ASN A 47 0.74 -9.60 -0.59
N ARG A 48 -0.33 -9.85 -1.37
CA ARG A 48 -0.24 -10.48 -2.69
C ARG A 48 0.59 -9.64 -3.67
N VAL A 49 0.44 -8.32 -3.62
CA VAL A 49 1.24 -7.40 -4.46
C VAL A 49 2.69 -7.36 -4.01
N ALA A 50 2.95 -7.35 -2.69
CA ALA A 50 4.31 -7.37 -2.14
C ALA A 50 5.05 -8.70 -2.37
N ALA A 51 4.31 -9.80 -2.47
CA ALA A 51 4.85 -11.13 -2.73
C ALA A 51 5.36 -11.31 -4.18
N LYS A 52 4.94 -10.46 -5.13
CA LYS A 52 5.41 -10.52 -6.51
C LYS A 52 6.91 -10.23 -6.56
N LYS A 53 7.68 -11.15 -7.16
CA LYS A 53 9.12 -10.98 -7.39
C LYS A 53 9.35 -9.95 -8.50
N ILE A 54 10.31 -9.07 -8.29
CA ILE A 54 10.79 -8.09 -9.26
C ILE A 54 12.16 -8.54 -9.76
N PHE A 55 12.30 -8.70 -11.07
CA PHE A 55 13.60 -8.91 -11.70
C PHE A 55 14.32 -7.57 -11.89
N ILE A 56 15.60 -7.52 -11.53
CA ILE A 56 16.46 -6.36 -11.76
C ILE A 56 17.64 -6.82 -12.60
N PRO A 57 17.81 -6.32 -13.83
CA PRO A 57 18.96 -6.68 -14.65
C PRO A 57 20.26 -6.20 -13.99
N PHE A 58 21.36 -6.93 -14.23
CA PHE A 58 22.66 -6.48 -13.77
C PHE A 58 23.04 -5.17 -14.46
N SER A 59 23.52 -4.20 -13.70
CA SER A 59 24.02 -2.94 -14.22
C SER A 59 25.04 -2.33 -13.28
N THR A 60 25.96 -1.57 -13.85
CA THR A 60 26.94 -0.76 -13.11
C THR A 60 26.39 0.64 -12.76
N ASN A 61 25.18 0.99 -13.23
CA ASN A 61 24.58 2.29 -12.93
C ASN A 61 24.23 2.39 -11.42
N MET A 62 24.74 3.45 -10.79
CA MET A 62 24.49 3.76 -9.38
C MET A 62 23.02 4.08 -9.10
N GLU A 63 22.29 4.64 -10.06
CA GLU A 63 20.87 4.98 -9.91
C GLU A 63 19.99 3.73 -9.83
N GLN A 64 20.26 2.75 -10.69
CA GLN A 64 19.59 1.46 -10.64
C GLN A 64 19.84 0.75 -9.31
N ARG A 65 21.09 0.83 -8.81
CA ARG A 65 21.46 0.26 -7.52
C ARG A 65 20.72 0.94 -6.37
N LYS A 66 20.56 2.26 -6.41
CA LYS A 66 19.74 3.01 -5.43
C LYS A 66 18.29 2.55 -5.48
N ALA A 67 17.69 2.47 -6.66
CA ALA A 67 16.31 1.99 -6.84
C ALA A 67 16.13 0.56 -6.30
N ALA A 68 17.07 -0.34 -6.58
CA ALA A 68 17.05 -1.70 -6.06
C ALA A 68 17.11 -1.75 -4.53
N ILE A 69 17.95 -0.91 -3.91
CA ILE A 69 18.06 -0.81 -2.44
C ILE A 69 16.76 -0.28 -1.83
N GLU A 70 16.15 0.74 -2.43
CA GLU A 70 14.87 1.29 -1.96
C GLU A 70 13.74 0.25 -2.02
N LEU A 71 13.67 -0.52 -3.11
CA LEU A 71 12.68 -1.59 -3.21
C LEU A 71 12.90 -2.68 -2.13
N ARG A 72 14.16 -3.01 -1.78
CA ARG A 72 14.47 -3.93 -0.66
C ARG A 72 14.05 -3.35 0.68
N LYS A 73 14.30 -2.06 0.93
CA LYS A 73 13.88 -1.36 2.15
C LYS A 73 12.36 -1.37 2.31
N ASN A 74 11.62 -1.28 1.22
CA ASN A 74 10.16 -1.36 1.19
C ASN A 74 9.62 -2.80 1.35
N GLY A 75 10.48 -3.79 1.62
CA GLY A 75 10.09 -5.19 1.84
C GLY A 75 9.69 -5.93 0.57
N ARG A 76 10.04 -5.41 -0.63
CA ARG A 76 9.72 -6.05 -1.91
C ARG A 76 10.72 -7.19 -2.18
N ARG A 77 10.22 -8.28 -2.79
CA ARG A 77 11.06 -9.40 -3.22
C ARG A 77 11.73 -9.08 -4.55
N ILE A 78 13.05 -9.16 -4.58
CA ILE A 78 13.86 -8.76 -5.73
C ILE A 78 14.83 -9.89 -6.08
N VAL A 79 14.94 -10.15 -7.38
CA VAL A 79 15.92 -11.05 -7.97
C VAL A 79 16.86 -10.21 -8.80
N SER A 80 18.15 -10.26 -8.47
CA SER A 80 19.19 -9.56 -9.23
C SER A 80 19.74 -10.51 -10.29
N GLY A 81 19.72 -10.09 -11.54
CA GLY A 81 20.32 -10.83 -12.65
C GLY A 81 21.85 -10.81 -12.61
N LEU A 82 22.44 -11.68 -13.41
CA LEU A 82 23.86 -11.77 -13.67
C LEU A 82 24.26 -10.90 -14.88
N PRO A 83 25.53 -10.49 -15.00
CA PRO A 83 26.02 -9.76 -16.17
C PRO A 83 25.79 -10.56 -17.45
N GLY A 84 25.14 -9.95 -18.45
CA GLY A 84 24.86 -10.58 -19.75
C GLY A 84 23.76 -11.65 -19.72
N GLN A 85 23.07 -11.84 -18.60
CA GLN A 85 21.96 -12.80 -18.50
C GLN A 85 20.75 -12.31 -19.28
N VAL A 86 20.23 -13.15 -20.17
CA VAL A 86 18.87 -13.01 -20.71
C VAL A 86 17.89 -13.50 -19.65
N PRO A 87 16.98 -12.66 -19.14
CA PRO A 87 16.05 -13.06 -18.10
C PRO A 87 15.02 -14.07 -18.62
N ASP A 88 15.02 -15.26 -18.05
CA ASP A 88 13.89 -16.18 -18.13
C ASP A 88 12.91 -15.83 -16.99
N TYR A 89 11.84 -15.12 -17.33
CA TYR A 89 10.88 -14.65 -16.33
C TYR A 89 10.01 -15.77 -15.76
N GLU A 90 9.83 -16.88 -16.49
CA GLU A 90 9.05 -18.04 -16.05
C GLU A 90 9.82 -18.80 -14.98
N ASP A 91 11.08 -19.15 -15.25
CA ASP A 91 11.96 -19.86 -14.30
C ASP A 91 12.24 -19.03 -13.05
N LEU A 92 12.37 -17.71 -13.20
CA LEU A 92 12.60 -16.80 -12.08
C LEU A 92 11.31 -16.47 -11.30
N GLU A 93 10.15 -16.90 -11.81
CA GLU A 93 8.80 -16.58 -11.33
C GLU A 93 8.61 -15.06 -11.10
N CYS A 94 9.25 -14.25 -11.95
CA CYS A 94 9.24 -12.80 -11.84
C CYS A 94 8.07 -12.25 -12.63
N GLN A 95 7.15 -11.59 -11.94
CA GLN A 95 5.96 -10.98 -12.56
C GLN A 95 6.17 -9.51 -12.91
N LEU A 96 7.25 -8.93 -12.41
CA LEU A 96 7.62 -7.54 -12.56
C LEU A 96 9.11 -7.45 -12.94
N HIS A 97 9.48 -6.42 -13.66
CA HIS A 97 10.87 -6.08 -13.93
C HIS A 97 11.16 -4.60 -13.68
N LEU A 98 12.42 -4.26 -13.43
CA LEU A 98 12.87 -2.88 -13.34
C LEU A 98 13.39 -2.43 -14.71
N VAL A 99 12.80 -1.37 -15.25
CA VAL A 99 13.13 -0.81 -16.57
C VAL A 99 13.52 0.64 -16.40
N GLU A 100 14.46 1.10 -17.22
CA GLU A 100 14.82 2.49 -17.32
C GLU A 100 13.94 3.18 -18.38
N VAL A 101 13.13 4.15 -17.95
CA VAL A 101 12.27 4.95 -18.83
C VAL A 101 12.56 6.42 -18.58
N ASN A 102 13.01 7.14 -19.62
CA ASN A 102 13.39 8.56 -19.55
C ASN A 102 14.42 8.88 -18.45
N GLY A 103 15.40 7.99 -18.25
CA GLY A 103 16.44 8.15 -17.20
C GLY A 103 15.94 7.91 -15.78
N GLN A 104 14.74 7.33 -15.60
CA GLN A 104 14.22 6.91 -14.31
C GLN A 104 13.96 5.40 -14.28
N TYR A 105 14.30 4.76 -13.15
CA TYR A 105 14.06 3.34 -12.97
C TYR A 105 12.66 3.09 -12.41
N ILE A 106 11.79 2.54 -13.24
CA ILE A 106 10.40 2.20 -12.90
C ILE A 106 10.16 0.70 -12.91
N VAL A 107 9.21 0.23 -12.09
CA VAL A 107 8.84 -1.18 -12.01
C VAL A 107 7.61 -1.41 -12.90
N GLU A 108 7.78 -2.22 -13.92
CA GLU A 108 6.73 -2.57 -14.88
C GLU A 108 6.39 -4.05 -14.82
N PRO A 109 5.16 -4.46 -15.23
CA PRO A 109 4.84 -5.86 -15.45
C PRO A 109 5.70 -6.41 -16.60
N VAL A 110 6.14 -7.66 -16.45
CA VAL A 110 6.84 -8.34 -17.54
C VAL A 110 5.89 -8.41 -18.75
N PRO A 111 6.35 -8.02 -19.96
CA PRO A 111 5.54 -8.14 -21.16
C PRO A 111 5.17 -9.61 -21.35
N SER A 112 3.87 -9.88 -21.42
CA SER A 112 3.35 -11.18 -21.83
C SER A 112 3.48 -11.22 -23.35
N GLU A 113 4.32 -12.11 -23.88
CA GLU A 113 4.31 -12.41 -25.32
C GLU A 113 2.99 -13.04 -25.76
#